data_AF-A0A923WD41-F1
#
_entry.id   AF-A0A923WD41-F1
#
_cell.length_a   1.000
_cell.length_b   1.000
_cell.length_c   1.000
_cell.angle_alpha   90.00
_cell.angle_beta   90.00
_cell.angle_gamma   90.00
#
_symmetry.space_group_name_H-M   'P 1'
#
loop_
_entity.id
_entity.type
_entity.pdbx_description
1 polymer ?
#
loop_
_entity_poly.entity_id
_entity_poly.type
_entity_poly.pdbx_seq_one_letter_code
_entity_poly.pdbx_strand_id
1 'polypeptide(L)'
;MSFDKEIKRILKDFPQKINEEVILEVYKYQYKYNTVYKEYADAINRSPSSVHAIHSIPFLPITLFKTHRVETKEKNSTIDTDLVFYSSGTTSSNRSSHYVRDPEFYKIRSRQIFESYYGSLENTIILAVLPSYEENSSSSLVFMIQHFIACTKHVASGFYSFDIKKIKDTLQALKKEHKKVLVWGVSYALLDWAEGEEESYSDVIFLETGGMKGRRKELSRAELHQQLMKGFGVSTIHSEYGMTELLSQAYSKGNGHYEFREGLIPVLREINDPFTILQKGSGGLNIIDLANIDSCCFIETQDVGRITTDVFEIIGRIDASDIRGCNLLYI
;
A
#
# COMPACT_ATOMS: atom_id res chain seq x y z
N MET A 1 -4.84 -29.45 0.12
CA MET A 1 -4.23 -28.18 -0.33
C MET A 1 -3.61 -27.55 0.91
N SER A 2 -2.40 -26.98 0.84
CA SER A 2 -1.83 -26.28 2.01
C SER A 2 -2.66 -25.03 2.32
N PHE A 3 -2.66 -24.59 3.58
CA PHE A 3 -3.56 -23.53 4.03
C PHE A 3 -3.26 -22.18 3.34
N ASP A 4 -2.00 -21.86 3.10
CA ASP A 4 -1.59 -20.69 2.30
C ASP A 4 -2.21 -20.67 0.90
N LYS A 5 -2.22 -21.84 0.22
CA LYS A 5 -2.82 -21.99 -1.12
C LYS A 5 -4.32 -21.80 -1.08
N GLU A 6 -4.97 -22.21 0.00
CA GLU A 6 -6.40 -21.97 0.21
C GLU A 6 -6.71 -20.49 0.34
N ILE A 7 -5.98 -19.77 1.19
CA ILE A 7 -6.14 -18.31 1.34
C ILE A 7 -5.87 -17.60 0.02
N LYS A 8 -4.80 -17.94 -0.69
CA LYS A 8 -4.50 -17.38 -2.02
C LYS A 8 -5.61 -17.66 -3.03
N ARG A 9 -6.24 -18.84 -2.99
CA ARG A 9 -7.38 -19.17 -3.85
C ARG A 9 -8.60 -18.32 -3.49
N ILE A 10 -8.96 -18.23 -2.22
CA ILE A 10 -10.08 -17.40 -1.76
C ILE A 10 -9.90 -15.94 -2.21
N LEU A 11 -8.69 -15.40 -2.04
CA LEU A 11 -8.36 -14.04 -2.47
C LEU A 11 -8.34 -13.85 -3.99
N LYS A 12 -8.14 -14.91 -4.80
CA LYS A 12 -8.21 -14.84 -6.27
C LYS A 12 -9.64 -14.92 -6.78
N ASP A 13 -10.51 -15.66 -6.10
CA ASP A 13 -11.85 -16.00 -6.60
C ASP A 13 -12.88 -14.85 -6.45
N PHE A 14 -12.54 -13.72 -5.81
CA PHE A 14 -13.31 -12.43 -5.71
C PHE A 14 -14.84 -12.59 -5.94
N PRO A 15 -15.59 -13.18 -4.98
CA PRO A 15 -16.24 -12.36 -3.95
C PRO A 15 -16.58 -13.13 -2.66
N GLN A 16 -15.80 -14.16 -2.27
CA GLN A 16 -16.03 -14.81 -0.98
C GLN A 16 -15.66 -13.83 0.14
N LYS A 17 -16.67 -13.38 0.89
CA LYS A 17 -16.47 -12.54 2.05
C LYS A 17 -15.60 -13.30 3.06
N ILE A 18 -14.43 -12.76 3.37
CA ILE A 18 -13.59 -13.27 4.43
C ILE A 18 -14.32 -12.98 5.74
N ASN A 19 -14.63 -14.04 6.47
CA ASN A 19 -15.22 -13.92 7.80
C ASN A 19 -14.13 -13.92 8.88
N GLU A 20 -14.55 -13.63 10.11
CA GLU A 20 -13.66 -13.59 11.27
C GLU A 20 -12.99 -14.94 11.55
N GLU A 21 -13.68 -16.05 11.30
CA GLU A 21 -13.12 -17.39 11.48
C GLU A 21 -11.90 -17.62 10.60
N VAL A 22 -11.95 -17.25 9.32
CA VAL A 22 -10.81 -17.35 8.40
C VAL A 22 -9.64 -16.50 8.87
N ILE A 23 -9.88 -15.30 9.38
CA ILE A 23 -8.81 -14.41 9.90
C ILE A 23 -8.17 -15.02 11.14
N LEU A 24 -8.96 -15.61 12.05
CA LEU A 24 -8.45 -16.31 13.22
C LEU A 24 -7.65 -17.57 12.83
N GLU A 25 -8.05 -18.30 11.80
CA GLU A 25 -7.26 -19.43 11.28
C GLU A 25 -5.95 -18.96 10.63
N VAL A 26 -5.95 -17.82 9.93
CA VAL A 26 -4.72 -17.19 9.43
C VAL A 26 -3.78 -16.82 10.56
N TYR A 27 -4.30 -16.26 11.65
CA TYR A 27 -3.52 -15.98 12.84
C TYR A 27 -2.91 -17.25 13.45
N LYS A 28 -3.68 -18.33 13.64
CA LYS A 28 -3.17 -19.61 14.14
C LYS A 28 -2.09 -20.20 13.23
N TYR A 29 -2.30 -20.10 11.92
CA TYR A 29 -1.35 -20.55 10.91
C TYR A 29 -0.03 -19.77 10.98
N GLN A 30 -0.06 -18.44 11.00
CA GLN A 30 1.14 -17.62 11.10
C GLN A 30 1.82 -17.76 12.46
N TYR A 31 1.09 -17.87 13.56
CA TYR A 31 1.66 -18.18 14.87
C TYR A 31 2.44 -19.52 14.86
N LYS A 32 1.97 -20.52 14.11
CA LYS A 32 2.63 -21.82 14.01
C LYS A 32 3.89 -21.80 13.13
N TYR A 33 3.87 -21.04 12.03
CA TYR A 33 4.85 -21.17 10.95
C TYR A 33 5.69 -19.91 10.66
N ASN A 34 5.46 -18.81 11.39
CA ASN A 34 6.29 -17.62 11.38
C ASN A 34 6.94 -17.44 12.76
N THR A 35 8.23 -17.76 12.85
CA THR A 35 8.99 -17.71 14.11
C THR A 35 8.98 -16.32 14.73
N VAL A 36 9.18 -15.26 13.93
CA VAL A 36 9.22 -13.87 14.42
C VAL A 36 7.87 -13.47 14.99
N TYR A 37 6.79 -13.78 14.27
CA TYR A 37 5.43 -13.47 14.71
C TYR A 37 5.05 -14.27 15.97
N LYS A 38 5.44 -15.54 16.05
CA LYS A 38 5.25 -16.40 17.23
C LYS A 38 5.96 -15.82 18.45
N GLU A 39 7.25 -15.50 18.33
CA GLU A 39 8.05 -14.96 19.43
C GLU A 39 7.48 -13.62 19.93
N TYR A 40 7.07 -12.75 19.02
CA TYR A 40 6.38 -11.51 19.37
C TYR A 40 5.07 -11.79 20.12
N ALA A 41 4.20 -12.65 19.58
CA ALA A 41 2.91 -12.98 20.18
C ALA A 41 3.05 -13.64 21.56
N ASP A 42 4.04 -14.51 21.74
CA ASP A 42 4.37 -15.13 23.03
C ASP A 42 4.82 -14.09 24.06
N ALA A 43 5.67 -13.14 23.67
CA ALA A 43 6.19 -12.10 24.55
C ALA A 43 5.10 -11.20 25.14
N ILE A 44 3.94 -11.11 24.48
CA ILE A 44 2.78 -10.30 24.91
C ILE A 44 1.59 -11.17 25.34
N ASN A 45 1.80 -12.46 25.60
CA ASN A 45 0.80 -13.42 26.09
C ASN A 45 -0.44 -13.58 25.18
N ARG A 46 -0.24 -13.47 23.87
CA ARG A 46 -1.26 -13.64 22.83
C ARG A 46 -1.01 -14.95 22.08
N SER A 47 -1.22 -16.08 22.75
CA SER A 47 -1.19 -17.41 22.10
C SER A 47 -2.56 -17.74 21.46
N PRO A 48 -2.64 -18.72 20.55
CA PRO A 48 -3.90 -19.19 19.98
C PRO A 48 -4.98 -19.60 20.99
N SER A 49 -4.58 -19.95 22.21
CA SER A 49 -5.51 -20.29 23.30
C SER A 49 -6.12 -19.07 24.00
N SER A 50 -5.55 -17.86 23.85
CA SER A 50 -6.05 -16.62 24.47
C SER A 50 -6.68 -15.63 23.49
N VAL A 51 -6.58 -15.88 22.18
CA VAL A 51 -7.11 -15.02 21.12
C VAL A 51 -8.33 -15.67 20.48
N HIS A 52 -9.51 -15.10 20.73
CA HIS A 52 -10.79 -15.62 20.23
C HIS A 52 -11.58 -14.65 19.34
N ALA A 53 -11.02 -13.46 19.08
CA ALA A 53 -11.65 -12.43 18.26
C ALA A 53 -10.58 -11.59 17.55
N ILE A 54 -10.91 -10.99 16.40
CA ILE A 54 -9.98 -10.21 15.56
C ILE A 54 -9.31 -9.10 16.37
N HIS A 55 -10.06 -8.40 17.22
CA HIS A 55 -9.55 -7.29 18.01
C HIS A 55 -8.52 -7.73 19.08
N SER A 56 -8.37 -9.03 19.32
CA SER A 56 -7.38 -9.59 20.25
C SER A 56 -6.12 -10.11 19.54
N ILE A 57 -6.10 -10.10 18.20
CA ILE A 57 -4.94 -10.54 17.42
C ILE A 57 -3.80 -9.52 17.60
N PRO A 58 -2.58 -9.96 17.93
CA PRO A 58 -1.44 -9.07 18.04
C PRO A 58 -0.96 -8.61 16.66
N PHE A 59 -0.75 -7.31 16.49
CA PHE A 59 -0.23 -6.74 15.25
C PHE A 59 1.28 -6.55 15.36
N LEU A 60 2.05 -7.09 14.43
CA LEU A 60 3.50 -7.06 14.44
C LEU A 60 4.01 -5.64 14.14
N PRO A 61 4.82 -5.02 15.02
CA PRO A 61 5.44 -3.72 14.76
C PRO A 61 6.19 -3.73 13.42
N ILE A 62 5.81 -2.83 12.51
CA ILE A 62 6.40 -2.76 11.16
C ILE A 62 7.92 -2.60 11.17
N THR A 63 8.49 -2.04 12.25
CA THR A 63 9.94 -1.91 12.44
C THR A 63 10.68 -3.24 12.50
N LEU A 64 10.01 -4.35 12.83
CA LEU A 64 10.64 -5.67 12.85
C LEU A 64 11.06 -6.14 11.45
N PHE A 65 10.42 -5.66 10.38
CA PHE A 65 10.87 -5.89 8.99
C PHE A 65 12.23 -5.27 8.68
N LYS A 66 12.77 -4.37 9.52
CA LYS A 66 14.13 -3.81 9.37
C LYS A 66 15.22 -4.68 9.97
N THR A 67 14.85 -5.53 10.91
CA THR A 67 15.79 -6.26 11.78
C THR A 67 15.65 -7.77 11.66
N HIS A 68 14.51 -8.25 11.20
CA HIS A 68 14.17 -9.66 11.11
C HIS A 68 13.67 -10.01 9.71
N ARG A 69 13.93 -11.24 9.30
CA ARG A 69 13.31 -11.87 8.14
C ARG A 69 11.92 -12.38 8.54
N VAL A 70 10.89 -11.59 8.28
CA VAL A 70 9.50 -11.91 8.62
C VAL A 70 8.89 -12.79 7.53
N GLU A 71 8.77 -14.09 7.79
CA GLU A 71 8.28 -15.08 6.83
C GLU A 71 7.43 -16.15 7.50
N THR A 72 6.36 -16.57 6.83
CA THR A 72 5.57 -17.74 7.19
C THR A 72 5.90 -18.87 6.23
N LYS A 73 6.48 -19.98 6.72
CA LYS A 73 6.87 -21.11 5.88
C LYS A 73 6.57 -22.45 6.56
N GLU A 74 5.63 -23.20 5.98
CA GLU A 74 5.48 -24.63 6.31
C GLU A 74 6.73 -25.41 5.89
N LYS A 75 7.13 -26.43 6.67
CA LYS A 75 8.28 -27.29 6.38
C LYS A 75 8.22 -27.94 4.98
N ASN A 76 7.01 -28.17 4.46
CA ASN A 76 6.78 -28.79 3.16
C ASN A 76 6.45 -27.78 2.05
N SER A 77 6.65 -26.48 2.27
CA SER A 77 6.37 -25.44 1.28
C SER A 77 7.34 -25.56 0.11
N THR A 78 6.80 -25.69 -1.11
CA THR A 78 7.57 -25.93 -2.34
C THR A 78 7.87 -24.66 -3.14
N ILE A 79 7.25 -23.53 -2.78
CA ILE A 79 7.45 -22.25 -3.47
C ILE A 79 8.53 -21.51 -2.69
N ASP A 80 9.67 -21.22 -3.31
CA ASP A 80 10.70 -20.38 -2.71
C ASP A 80 11.23 -19.46 -3.81
N THR A 81 11.34 -18.17 -3.51
CA THR A 81 11.98 -17.22 -4.42
C THR A 81 12.90 -16.30 -3.63
N ASP A 82 13.93 -15.80 -4.32
CA ASP A 82 14.87 -14.83 -3.75
C ASP A 82 14.39 -13.38 -3.93
N LEU A 83 13.11 -13.16 -4.26
CA LEU A 83 12.58 -11.81 -4.43
C LEU A 83 12.44 -11.13 -3.07
N VAL A 84 13.17 -10.03 -2.89
CA VAL A 84 13.10 -9.18 -1.71
C VAL A 84 12.81 -7.76 -2.14
N PHE A 85 11.74 -7.19 -1.58
CA PHE A 85 11.48 -5.76 -1.70
C PHE A 85 12.09 -5.00 -0.54
N TYR A 86 12.56 -3.79 -0.81
CA TYR A 86 13.18 -2.94 0.19
C TYR A 86 12.54 -1.55 0.24
N SER A 87 12.27 -1.05 1.45
CA SER A 87 11.64 0.26 1.63
C SER A 87 12.55 1.42 1.19
N SER A 88 12.00 2.62 0.95
CA SER A 88 12.80 3.80 0.60
C SER A 88 13.63 4.27 1.82
N GLY A 89 14.96 4.23 1.72
CA GLY A 89 15.89 4.71 2.77
C GLY A 89 17.30 4.94 2.23
N THR A 90 18.02 5.92 2.79
CA THR A 90 19.33 6.39 2.30
C THR A 90 20.52 5.57 2.78
N THR A 91 20.33 4.67 3.76
CA THR A 91 21.38 3.76 4.26
C THR A 91 20.86 2.34 4.35
N SER A 92 21.71 1.37 4.01
CA SER A 92 21.37 -0.06 3.99
C SER A 92 20.93 -0.62 5.35
N SER A 93 21.37 -0.01 6.46
CA SER A 93 21.08 -0.45 7.83
C SER A 93 19.71 -0.03 8.39
N ASN A 94 18.92 0.78 7.68
CA ASN A 94 17.64 1.31 8.18
C ASN A 94 16.42 1.00 7.28
N ARG A 95 16.60 0.18 6.24
CA ARG A 95 15.53 -0.19 5.30
C ARG A 95 14.82 -1.44 5.79
N SER A 96 13.50 -1.47 5.60
CA SER A 96 12.73 -2.70 5.78
C SER A 96 12.99 -3.62 4.59
N SER A 97 12.99 -4.93 4.82
CA SER A 97 13.00 -5.96 3.77
C SER A 97 11.74 -6.81 3.86
N HIS A 98 11.08 -7.02 2.72
CA HIS A 98 9.93 -7.90 2.60
C HIS A 98 10.26 -9.01 1.62
N TYR A 99 10.34 -10.23 2.13
CA TYR A 99 10.64 -11.43 1.35
C TYR A 99 9.35 -11.97 0.73
N VAL A 100 9.29 -11.98 -0.60
CA VAL A 100 8.07 -12.33 -1.33
C VAL A 100 8.20 -13.75 -1.87
N ARG A 101 7.52 -14.68 -1.21
CA ARG A 101 7.59 -16.11 -1.57
C ARG A 101 6.85 -16.44 -2.86
N ASP A 102 5.80 -15.70 -3.21
CA ASP A 102 4.98 -15.98 -4.39
C ASP A 102 4.75 -14.69 -5.22
N PRO A 103 5.73 -14.28 -6.05
CA PRO A 103 5.65 -13.06 -6.84
C PRO A 103 4.50 -13.09 -7.88
N GLU A 104 4.14 -14.27 -8.39
CA GLU A 104 3.03 -14.42 -9.32
C GLU A 104 1.68 -14.20 -8.62
N PHE A 105 1.53 -14.66 -7.38
CA PHE A 105 0.38 -14.29 -6.57
C PHE A 105 0.29 -12.78 -6.36
N TYR A 106 1.40 -12.11 -6.04
CA TYR A 106 1.40 -10.64 -5.88
C TYR A 106 0.98 -9.92 -7.17
N LYS A 107 1.50 -10.33 -8.33
CA LYS A 107 1.07 -9.79 -9.64
C LYS A 107 -0.44 -9.92 -9.85
N ILE A 108 -0.98 -11.12 -9.66
CA ILE A 108 -2.41 -11.39 -9.83
C ILE A 108 -3.24 -10.54 -8.85
N ARG A 109 -2.85 -10.52 -7.57
CA ARG A 109 -3.60 -9.86 -6.51
C ARG A 109 -3.61 -8.35 -6.69
N SER A 110 -2.45 -7.73 -6.85
CA SER A 110 -2.32 -6.29 -7.07
C SER A 110 -3.11 -5.84 -8.31
N ARG A 111 -3.06 -6.61 -9.41
CA ARG A 111 -3.88 -6.36 -10.60
C ARG A 111 -5.37 -6.39 -10.28
N GLN A 112 -5.87 -7.45 -9.63
CA GLN A 112 -7.29 -7.57 -9.28
C GLN A 112 -7.75 -6.42 -8.38
N ILE A 113 -6.92 -6.00 -7.42
CA ILE A 113 -7.19 -4.82 -6.60
C ILE A 113 -7.32 -3.62 -7.53
N PHE A 114 -6.30 -3.27 -8.30
CA PHE A 114 -6.32 -2.10 -9.20
C PHE A 114 -7.54 -2.10 -10.14
N GLU A 115 -7.82 -3.22 -10.81
CA GLU A 115 -8.92 -3.34 -11.76
C GLU A 115 -10.30 -3.21 -11.08
N SER A 116 -10.42 -3.53 -9.79
CA SER A 116 -11.65 -3.26 -9.03
C SER A 116 -11.92 -1.76 -8.83
N TYR A 117 -10.89 -0.90 -8.87
CA TYR A 117 -11.06 0.55 -8.78
C TYR A 117 -11.17 1.19 -10.16
N TYR A 118 -10.33 0.77 -11.10
CA TYR A 118 -10.12 1.48 -12.35
C TYR A 118 -10.65 0.74 -13.58
N GLY A 119 -11.16 -0.48 -13.44
CA GLY A 119 -11.50 -1.35 -14.55
C GLY A 119 -10.27 -2.01 -15.17
N SER A 120 -10.48 -2.79 -16.23
CA SER A 120 -9.42 -3.58 -16.89
C SER A 120 -8.21 -2.74 -17.29
N LEU A 121 -7.01 -3.28 -17.02
CA LEU A 121 -5.76 -2.68 -17.47
C LEU A 121 -5.64 -2.61 -18.99
N GLU A 122 -6.26 -3.53 -19.74
CA GLU A 122 -6.23 -3.52 -21.22
C GLU A 122 -6.93 -2.27 -21.82
N ASN A 123 -7.83 -1.66 -21.04
CA ASN A 123 -8.55 -0.44 -21.38
C ASN A 123 -7.92 0.83 -20.79
N THR A 124 -6.74 0.70 -20.18
CA THR A 124 -6.02 1.79 -19.50
C THR A 124 -4.64 1.95 -20.13
N ILE A 125 -4.18 3.18 -20.31
CA ILE A 125 -2.81 3.52 -20.71
C ILE A 125 -2.11 4.14 -19.49
N ILE A 126 -0.97 3.58 -19.07
CA ILE A 126 -0.26 3.99 -17.85
C ILE A 126 1.02 4.73 -18.22
N LEU A 127 1.11 6.00 -17.85
CA LEU A 127 2.32 6.81 -17.94
C LEU A 127 2.91 6.93 -16.53
N ALA A 128 3.89 6.09 -16.21
CA ALA A 128 4.49 6.05 -14.87
C ALA A 128 5.65 7.06 -14.75
N VAL A 129 5.47 8.09 -13.93
CA VAL A 129 6.40 9.21 -13.72
C VAL A 129 7.11 9.03 -12.39
N LEU A 130 8.12 8.15 -12.38
CA LEU A 130 8.79 7.70 -11.15
C LEU A 130 10.31 7.93 -11.23
N PRO A 131 10.78 9.19 -11.24
CA PRO A 131 12.21 9.50 -11.34
C PRO A 131 13.00 8.81 -10.22
N SER A 132 14.14 8.23 -10.58
CA SER A 132 15.05 7.47 -9.68
C SER A 132 14.52 6.12 -9.16
N TYR A 133 13.29 5.72 -9.50
CA TYR A 133 12.76 4.38 -9.17
C TYR A 133 12.94 3.37 -10.31
N GLU A 134 13.10 3.84 -11.55
CA GLU A 134 13.12 3.01 -12.76
C GLU A 134 14.20 1.90 -12.73
N GLU A 135 15.34 2.17 -12.09
CA GLU A 135 16.45 1.22 -11.97
C GLU A 135 16.39 0.38 -10.68
N ASN A 136 15.42 0.63 -9.80
CA ASN A 136 15.32 -0.03 -8.50
C ASN A 136 14.47 -1.31 -8.60
N SER A 137 15.09 -2.40 -9.06
CA SER A 137 14.49 -3.74 -9.16
C SER A 137 13.98 -4.29 -7.82
N SER A 138 14.40 -3.68 -6.71
CA SER A 138 14.02 -4.01 -5.33
C SER A 138 12.80 -3.24 -4.83
N SER A 139 12.14 -2.42 -5.66
CA SER A 139 10.94 -1.67 -5.27
C SER A 139 9.66 -2.45 -5.59
N SER A 140 8.80 -2.65 -4.58
CA SER A 140 7.49 -3.29 -4.76
C SER A 140 6.56 -2.52 -5.69
N LEU A 141 6.66 -1.18 -5.67
CA LEU A 141 5.90 -0.28 -6.55
C LEU A 141 6.32 -0.45 -8.01
N VAL A 142 7.63 -0.47 -8.28
CA VAL A 142 8.18 -0.62 -9.64
C VAL A 142 7.83 -1.99 -10.19
N PHE A 143 7.98 -3.04 -9.37
CA PHE A 143 7.59 -4.40 -9.74
C PHE A 143 6.10 -4.48 -10.14
N MET A 144 5.22 -3.88 -9.35
CA MET A 144 3.78 -3.85 -9.64
C MET A 144 3.47 -3.06 -10.91
N ILE A 145 3.99 -1.85 -11.05
CA ILE A 145 3.71 -0.99 -12.21
C ILE A 145 4.27 -1.59 -13.50
N GLN A 146 5.44 -2.22 -13.46
CA GLN A 146 5.98 -2.96 -14.60
C GLN A 146 5.04 -4.08 -15.03
N HIS A 147 4.46 -4.81 -14.08
CA HIS A 147 3.44 -5.81 -14.38
C HIS A 147 2.19 -5.17 -15.01
N PHE A 148 1.70 -4.06 -14.46
CA PHE A 148 0.51 -3.39 -14.96
C PHE A 148 0.69 -2.85 -16.38
N ILE A 149 1.84 -2.21 -16.66
CA ILE A 149 2.22 -1.74 -18.00
C ILE A 149 2.21 -2.90 -19.00
N ALA A 150 2.74 -4.07 -18.63
CA ALA A 150 2.69 -5.24 -19.51
C ALA A 150 1.25 -5.70 -19.78
N CYS A 151 0.35 -5.58 -18.80
CA CYS A 151 -1.07 -5.92 -18.95
C CYS A 151 -1.85 -4.91 -19.80
N THR A 152 -1.43 -3.65 -19.94
CA THR A 152 -2.17 -2.69 -20.77
C THR A 152 -2.13 -3.01 -22.26
N LYS A 153 -1.10 -3.76 -22.70
CA LYS A 153 -0.84 -4.10 -24.11
C LYS A 153 -0.82 -2.88 -25.02
N HIS A 154 -0.43 -1.71 -24.49
CA HIS A 154 -0.40 -0.46 -25.23
C HIS A 154 1.02 0.12 -25.29
N VAL A 155 1.49 0.47 -26.49
CA VAL A 155 2.86 0.95 -26.72
C VAL A 155 3.20 2.25 -26.00
N ALA A 156 2.19 3.07 -25.70
CA ALA A 156 2.37 4.31 -24.93
C ALA A 156 2.48 4.06 -23.42
N SER A 157 2.12 2.87 -22.92
CA SER A 157 2.29 2.57 -21.50
C SER A 157 3.75 2.29 -21.19
N GLY A 158 4.26 2.91 -20.13
CA GLY A 158 5.69 2.81 -19.82
C GLY A 158 6.10 3.68 -18.64
N PHE A 159 7.36 3.54 -18.26
CA PHE A 159 8.05 4.47 -17.38
C PHE A 159 8.53 5.68 -18.19
N TYR A 160 8.40 6.86 -17.60
CA TYR A 160 8.79 8.15 -18.18
C TYR A 160 9.75 8.83 -17.20
N SER A 161 10.99 9.01 -17.65
CA SER A 161 12.14 9.53 -16.90
C SER A 161 12.06 11.04 -16.63
N PHE A 162 10.94 11.50 -16.08
CA PHE A 162 10.59 12.91 -15.85
C PHE A 162 10.78 13.83 -17.08
N ASP A 163 10.67 13.26 -18.28
CA ASP A 163 10.69 14.01 -19.55
C ASP A 163 9.29 14.55 -19.82
N ILE A 164 9.01 15.74 -19.27
CA ILE A 164 7.70 16.39 -19.35
C ILE A 164 7.28 16.64 -20.80
N LYS A 165 8.23 17.03 -21.67
CA LYS A 165 7.92 17.26 -23.08
C LYS A 165 7.39 15.97 -23.72
N LYS A 166 8.09 14.86 -23.53
CA LYS A 166 7.66 13.55 -24.06
C LYS A 166 6.31 13.12 -23.49
N ILE A 167 6.07 13.33 -22.19
CA ILE A 167 4.77 13.02 -21.56
C ILE A 167 3.65 13.83 -22.22
N LYS A 168 3.83 15.15 -22.39
CA LYS A 168 2.85 16.04 -23.03
C LYS A 168 2.58 15.64 -24.49
N ASP A 169 3.63 15.38 -25.26
CA ASP A 169 3.51 14.92 -26.65
C ASP A 169 2.72 13.60 -26.73
N THR A 170 2.99 12.65 -25.82
CA THR A 170 2.21 11.40 -25.71
C THR A 170 0.76 11.69 -25.36
N LEU A 171 0.48 12.49 -24.33
CA LEU A 171 -0.89 12.82 -23.92
C LEU A 171 -1.69 13.46 -25.06
N GLN A 172 -1.07 14.36 -25.83
CA GLN A 172 -1.71 14.97 -26.99
C GLN A 172 -2.04 13.93 -28.08
N ALA A 173 -1.13 12.98 -28.35
CA ALA A 173 -1.40 11.90 -29.30
C ALA A 173 -2.57 11.00 -28.84
N LEU A 174 -2.65 10.74 -27.53
CA LEU A 174 -3.68 9.89 -26.92
C LEU A 174 -5.06 10.55 -26.85
N LYS A 175 -5.20 11.89 -27.01
CA LYS A 175 -6.52 12.56 -27.01
C LYS A 175 -7.50 12.01 -28.04
N LYS A 176 -6.99 11.42 -29.13
CA LYS A 176 -7.79 10.80 -30.19
C LYS A 176 -8.17 9.36 -29.88
N GLU A 177 -7.55 8.75 -28.88
CA GLU A 177 -7.84 7.40 -28.44
C GLU A 177 -8.92 7.44 -27.35
N HIS A 178 -10.01 6.69 -27.54
CA HIS A 178 -11.05 6.55 -26.52
C HIS A 178 -10.65 5.55 -25.41
N LYS A 179 -9.41 5.65 -24.92
CA LYS A 179 -8.88 4.85 -23.81
C LYS A 179 -8.66 5.72 -22.58
N LYS A 180 -8.79 5.10 -21.40
CA LYS A 180 -8.50 5.76 -20.13
C LYS A 180 -6.99 6.00 -20.03
N VAL A 181 -6.58 7.24 -19.75
CA VAL A 181 -5.17 7.56 -19.54
C VAL A 181 -4.94 7.82 -18.06
N LEU A 182 -3.96 7.11 -17.48
CA LEU A 182 -3.54 7.23 -16.09
C LEU A 182 -2.09 7.72 -16.06
N VAL A 183 -1.86 8.90 -15.52
CA VAL A 183 -0.53 9.36 -15.13
C VAL A 183 -0.32 8.96 -13.67
N TRP A 184 0.66 8.11 -13.41
CA TRP A 184 0.98 7.62 -12.07
C TRP A 184 2.36 8.11 -11.65
N GLY A 185 2.43 9.04 -10.70
CA GLY A 185 3.70 9.68 -10.34
C GLY A 185 3.93 9.82 -8.84
N VAL A 186 5.18 10.01 -8.47
CA VAL A 186 5.53 10.41 -7.09
C VAL A 186 5.17 11.87 -6.85
N SER A 187 4.75 12.21 -5.62
CA SER A 187 4.18 13.52 -5.30
C SER A 187 5.06 14.69 -5.71
N TYR A 188 6.38 14.65 -5.41
CA TYR A 188 7.28 15.74 -5.80
C TYR A 188 7.39 15.91 -7.32
N ALA A 189 7.39 14.82 -8.08
CA ALA A 189 7.54 14.88 -9.53
C ALA A 189 6.28 15.49 -10.15
N LEU A 190 5.10 15.06 -9.69
CA LEU A 190 3.85 15.65 -10.15
C LEU A 190 3.74 17.14 -9.76
N LEU A 191 4.22 17.52 -8.57
CA LEU A 191 4.27 18.93 -8.17
C LEU A 191 5.22 19.76 -9.06
N ASP A 192 6.43 19.26 -9.29
CA ASP A 192 7.42 19.91 -10.14
C ASP A 192 6.89 20.10 -11.57
N TRP A 193 6.08 19.17 -12.08
CA TRP A 193 5.41 19.33 -13.37
C TRP A 193 4.23 20.31 -13.30
N ALA A 194 3.38 20.21 -12.28
CA ALA A 194 2.23 21.10 -12.12
C ALA A 194 2.63 22.59 -11.99
N GLU A 195 3.86 22.87 -11.53
CA GLU A 195 4.41 24.22 -11.48
C GLU A 195 4.63 24.82 -12.88
N GLY A 196 3.87 25.87 -13.19
CA GLY A 196 3.98 26.57 -14.47
C GLY A 196 3.28 25.85 -15.62
N GLU A 197 2.50 24.81 -15.34
CA GLU A 197 1.64 24.19 -16.34
C GLU A 197 0.43 25.08 -16.64
N GLU A 198 0.12 25.23 -17.92
CA GLU A 198 -0.97 26.07 -18.43
C GLU A 198 -2.04 25.23 -19.16
N GLU A 199 -1.71 23.98 -19.51
CA GLU A 199 -2.63 23.05 -20.16
C GLU A 199 -3.60 22.40 -19.16
N SER A 200 -4.82 22.13 -19.63
CA SER A 200 -5.79 21.32 -18.89
C SER A 200 -5.79 19.88 -19.39
N TYR A 201 -5.82 18.95 -18.44
CA TYR A 201 -5.80 17.49 -18.65
C TYR A 201 -7.07 16.83 -18.10
N SER A 202 -8.25 17.44 -18.31
CA SER A 202 -9.53 17.00 -17.72
C SER A 202 -9.90 15.52 -17.95
N ASP A 203 -9.38 14.91 -19.03
CA ASP A 203 -9.66 13.51 -19.39
C ASP A 203 -8.58 12.52 -18.89
N VAL A 204 -7.58 13.02 -18.14
CA VAL A 204 -6.48 12.23 -17.60
C VAL A 204 -6.68 12.01 -16.10
N ILE A 205 -6.50 10.77 -15.65
CA ILE A 205 -6.48 10.45 -14.23
C ILE A 205 -5.04 10.63 -13.73
N PHE A 206 -4.84 11.55 -12.79
CA PHE A 206 -3.58 11.67 -12.06
C PHE A 206 -3.66 10.90 -10.76
N LEU A 207 -2.78 9.92 -10.60
CA LEU A 207 -2.63 9.09 -9.42
C LEU A 207 -1.27 9.38 -8.78
N GLU A 208 -1.28 10.02 -7.62
CA GLU A 208 -0.06 10.22 -6.84
C GLU A 208 0.22 9.04 -5.91
N THR A 209 1.51 8.79 -5.67
CA THR A 209 1.97 7.84 -4.67
C THR A 209 3.23 8.33 -3.97
N GLY A 210 3.23 8.39 -2.64
CA GLY A 210 4.41 8.68 -1.81
C GLY A 210 5.28 9.87 -2.24
N GLY A 211 6.52 9.92 -1.71
CA GLY A 211 7.58 10.78 -2.26
C GLY A 211 7.48 12.29 -1.96
N MET A 212 7.50 12.69 -0.69
CA MET A 212 7.79 14.11 -0.33
C MET A 212 9.12 14.30 0.44
N LYS A 213 9.81 13.21 0.82
CA LYS A 213 10.96 13.28 1.73
C LYS A 213 12.13 14.06 1.11
N GLY A 214 12.51 15.16 1.76
CA GLY A 214 13.80 15.82 1.60
C GLY A 214 13.95 16.77 0.40
N ARG A 215 12.88 17.06 -0.36
CA ARG A 215 12.98 17.95 -1.54
C ARG A 215 12.17 19.26 -1.47
N ARG A 216 11.18 19.38 -0.59
CA ARG A 216 10.34 20.60 -0.43
C ARG A 216 9.87 20.76 1.02
N LYS A 217 9.23 21.91 1.33
CA LYS A 217 8.44 22.08 2.56
C LYS A 217 7.39 20.95 2.63
N GLU A 218 7.21 20.37 3.81
CA GLU A 218 6.22 19.31 4.02
C GLU A 218 4.81 19.91 3.85
N LEU A 219 4.11 19.50 2.80
CA LEU A 219 2.73 19.91 2.55
C LEU A 219 1.79 18.89 3.17
N SER A 220 0.66 19.36 3.68
CA SER A 220 -0.47 18.46 3.92
C SER A 220 -0.94 17.85 2.59
N ARG A 221 -1.58 16.68 2.67
CA ARG A 221 -2.14 16.03 1.47
C ARG A 221 -3.19 16.90 0.77
N ALA A 222 -3.99 17.63 1.54
CA ALA A 222 -4.97 18.57 1.02
C ALA A 222 -4.31 19.70 0.20
N GLU A 223 -3.23 20.29 0.71
CA GLU A 223 -2.47 21.32 -0.01
C GLU A 223 -1.81 20.77 -1.28
N LEU A 224 -1.21 19.57 -1.19
CA LEU A 224 -0.65 18.86 -2.34
C LEU A 224 -1.71 18.68 -3.44
N HIS A 225 -2.87 18.11 -3.09
CA HIS A 225 -3.95 17.85 -4.03
C HIS A 225 -4.48 19.16 -4.63
N GLN A 226 -4.63 20.23 -3.85
CA GLN A 226 -5.05 21.54 -4.36
C GLN A 226 -4.09 22.09 -5.41
N GLN A 227 -2.77 22.02 -5.17
CA GLN A 227 -1.77 22.48 -6.13
C GLN A 227 -1.79 21.65 -7.42
N LEU A 228 -1.87 20.32 -7.31
CA LEU A 228 -1.92 19.42 -8.46
C LEU A 228 -3.22 19.58 -9.27
N MET A 229 -4.38 19.68 -8.60
CA MET A 229 -5.66 19.93 -9.27
C MET A 229 -5.64 21.23 -10.07
N LYS A 230 -5.09 22.30 -9.46
CA LYS A 230 -4.95 23.59 -10.13
C LYS A 230 -3.98 23.50 -11.32
N GLY A 231 -2.80 22.91 -11.13
CA GLY A 231 -1.77 22.85 -12.17
C GLY A 231 -2.16 21.98 -13.36
N PHE A 232 -2.85 20.86 -13.14
CA PHE A 232 -3.29 19.98 -14.24
C PHE A 232 -4.70 20.30 -14.77
N GLY A 233 -5.41 21.25 -14.14
CA GLY A 233 -6.79 21.58 -14.51
C GLY A 233 -7.74 20.39 -14.36
N VAL A 234 -7.59 19.59 -13.30
CA VAL A 234 -8.43 18.41 -12.99
C VAL A 234 -9.22 18.63 -11.70
N SER A 235 -10.38 17.98 -11.59
CA SER A 235 -11.26 18.12 -10.41
C SER A 235 -10.84 17.28 -9.20
N THR A 236 -10.02 16.26 -9.42
CA THR A 236 -9.63 15.28 -8.40
C THR A 236 -8.23 14.77 -8.68
N ILE A 237 -7.47 14.55 -7.60
CA ILE A 237 -6.23 13.77 -7.63
C ILE A 237 -6.48 12.48 -6.89
N HIS A 238 -6.09 11.38 -7.52
CA HIS A 238 -6.17 10.06 -6.94
C HIS A 238 -4.91 9.78 -6.13
N SER A 239 -5.01 8.92 -5.13
CA SER A 239 -3.86 8.53 -4.32
C SER A 239 -3.78 7.01 -4.17
N GLU A 240 -2.56 6.49 -4.12
CA GLU A 240 -2.28 5.13 -3.66
C GLU A 240 -1.90 5.14 -2.17
N TYR A 241 -2.38 4.16 -1.41
CA TYR A 241 -1.83 3.75 -0.14
C TYR A 241 -1.23 2.36 -0.29
N GLY A 242 0.04 2.26 0.09
CA GLY A 242 0.83 1.04 0.05
C GLY A 242 2.16 1.24 0.75
N MET A 243 2.89 0.16 0.96
CA MET A 243 4.23 0.16 1.53
C MET A 243 4.94 -1.15 1.16
N THR A 244 6.24 -1.23 1.40
CA THR A 244 7.04 -2.41 1.07
C THR A 244 6.53 -3.66 1.77
N GLU A 245 6.06 -3.52 3.01
CA GLU A 245 5.62 -4.58 3.90
C GLU A 245 4.21 -5.10 3.56
N LEU A 246 3.48 -4.47 2.63
CA LEU A 246 2.14 -4.89 2.19
C LEU A 246 2.18 -5.44 0.76
N LEU A 247 1.34 -6.43 0.46
CA LEU A 247 1.11 -6.96 -0.89
C LEU A 247 -0.26 -6.57 -1.44
N SER A 248 -1.07 -5.86 -0.67
CA SER A 248 -2.30 -5.21 -1.11
C SER A 248 -2.18 -3.69 -1.10
N GLN A 249 -2.80 -3.04 -2.09
CA GLN A 249 -2.92 -1.58 -2.20
C GLN A 249 -4.34 -1.14 -1.85
N ALA A 250 -4.47 0.10 -1.38
CA ALA A 250 -5.74 0.81 -1.33
C ALA A 250 -5.64 2.07 -2.18
N TYR A 251 -6.74 2.45 -2.85
CA TYR A 251 -6.75 3.63 -3.72
C TYR A 251 -7.85 4.60 -3.29
N SER A 252 -7.49 5.88 -3.31
CA SER A 252 -8.42 7.00 -3.19
C SER A 252 -8.66 7.58 -4.57
N LYS A 253 -9.93 7.80 -4.93
CA LYS A 253 -10.31 8.51 -6.16
C LYS A 253 -10.50 10.02 -5.97
N GLY A 254 -10.13 10.52 -4.80
CA GLY A 254 -10.31 11.90 -4.39
C GLY A 254 -10.58 12.01 -2.90
N ASN A 255 -10.43 13.22 -2.34
CA ASN A 255 -10.69 13.55 -0.93
C ASN A 255 -9.86 12.76 0.10
N GLY A 256 -8.88 11.96 -0.33
CA GLY A 256 -8.08 11.14 0.58
C GLY A 256 -8.84 9.97 1.22
N HIS A 257 -9.99 9.57 0.66
CA HIS A 257 -10.78 8.44 1.14
C HIS A 257 -10.32 7.16 0.44
N TYR A 258 -9.58 6.32 1.16
CA TYR A 258 -9.10 5.04 0.65
C TYR A 258 -10.16 3.98 0.88
N GLU A 259 -10.77 3.48 -0.20
CA GLU A 259 -11.54 2.25 -0.10
C GLU A 259 -10.57 1.10 0.17
N PHE A 260 -11.03 0.08 0.86
CA PHE A 260 -10.30 -1.17 1.02
C PHE A 260 -11.13 -2.31 0.45
N ARG A 261 -10.45 -3.34 -0.06
CA ARG A 261 -11.08 -4.49 -0.71
C ARG A 261 -10.88 -5.74 0.14
N GLU A 262 -11.63 -6.78 -0.17
CA GLU A 262 -11.57 -8.08 0.50
C GLU A 262 -10.13 -8.54 0.77
N GLY A 263 -9.84 -8.86 2.03
CA GLY A 263 -8.51 -9.26 2.48
C GLY A 263 -7.54 -8.13 2.86
N LEU A 264 -7.89 -6.86 2.68
CA LEU A 264 -7.20 -5.71 3.29
C LEU A 264 -8.15 -5.03 4.27
N ILE A 265 -7.88 -5.13 5.56
CA ILE A 265 -8.77 -4.63 6.62
C ILE A 265 -7.97 -3.67 7.51
N PRO A 266 -8.26 -2.37 7.48
CA PRO A 266 -7.67 -1.43 8.43
C PRO A 266 -8.34 -1.60 9.80
N VAL A 267 -7.56 -1.45 10.87
CA VAL A 267 -8.01 -1.51 12.26
C VAL A 267 -7.43 -0.33 13.01
N LEU A 268 -8.26 0.44 13.72
CA LEU A 268 -7.77 1.55 14.54
C LEU A 268 -7.32 1.05 15.90
N ARG A 269 -6.24 1.64 16.41
CA ARG A 269 -5.76 1.46 17.78
C ARG A 269 -5.45 2.79 18.45
N GLU A 270 -5.34 2.78 19.76
CA GLU A 270 -4.79 3.93 20.48
C GLU A 270 -3.34 4.18 20.06
N ILE A 271 -2.95 5.46 20.06
CA ILE A 271 -1.59 5.88 19.71
C ILE A 271 -0.61 5.43 20.81
N ASN A 272 -1.03 5.54 22.08
CA ASN A 272 -0.21 5.29 23.26
C ASN A 272 -0.32 3.87 23.81
N ASP A 273 -1.34 3.10 23.40
CA ASP A 273 -1.48 1.69 23.73
C ASP A 273 -1.71 0.87 22.45
N PRO A 274 -0.70 0.11 21.98
CA PRO A 274 -0.82 -0.66 20.74
C PRO A 274 -1.85 -1.79 20.79
N PHE A 275 -2.32 -2.19 21.98
CA PHE A 275 -3.23 -3.31 22.18
C PHE A 275 -4.69 -2.90 22.34
N THR A 276 -4.97 -1.60 22.50
CA THR A 276 -6.33 -1.08 22.63
C THR A 276 -6.87 -0.70 21.27
N ILE A 277 -7.86 -1.45 20.79
CA ILE A 277 -8.55 -1.22 19.51
C ILE A 277 -9.65 -0.17 19.68
N LEU A 278 -9.69 0.79 18.75
CA LEU A 278 -10.70 1.84 18.70
C LEU A 278 -11.80 1.50 17.69
N GLN A 279 -13.05 1.77 18.06
CA GLN A 279 -14.20 1.60 17.16
C GLN A 279 -14.51 2.85 16.33
N LYS A 280 -14.05 4.03 16.78
CA LYS A 280 -14.31 5.33 16.15
C LYS A 280 -13.25 6.34 16.55
N GLY A 281 -13.21 7.44 15.82
CA GLY A 281 -12.26 8.53 16.04
C GLY A 281 -10.96 8.33 15.27
N SER A 282 -9.90 8.99 15.72
CA SER A 282 -8.58 8.92 15.10
C SER A 282 -7.63 8.12 15.99
N GLY A 283 -6.71 7.39 15.38
CA GLY A 283 -5.75 6.55 16.10
C GLY A 283 -4.64 6.02 15.19
N GLY A 284 -3.77 5.18 15.75
CA GLY A 284 -2.80 4.43 14.95
C GLY A 284 -3.52 3.44 14.03
N LEU A 285 -3.02 3.28 12.82
CA LEU A 285 -3.55 2.34 11.84
C LEU A 285 -2.78 1.02 11.90
N ASN A 286 -3.50 -0.03 12.25
CA ASN A 286 -3.08 -1.40 12.01
C ASN A 286 -3.70 -1.88 10.68
N ILE A 287 -3.01 -2.78 10.00
CA ILE A 287 -3.47 -3.36 8.73
C ILE A 287 -3.47 -4.87 8.86
N ILE A 288 -4.62 -5.50 8.54
CA ILE A 288 -4.70 -6.92 8.21
C ILE A 288 -4.61 -7.04 6.69
N ASP A 289 -3.52 -7.58 6.16
CA ASP A 289 -3.34 -7.87 4.74
C ASP A 289 -3.17 -9.37 4.52
N LEU A 290 -4.25 -10.04 4.09
CA LEU A 290 -4.25 -11.48 3.86
C LEU A 290 -3.41 -11.89 2.64
N ALA A 291 -3.04 -10.95 1.77
CA ALA A 291 -2.09 -11.23 0.71
C ALA A 291 -0.69 -11.56 1.27
N ASN A 292 -0.38 -11.12 2.49
CA ASN A 292 0.85 -11.42 3.21
C ASN A 292 0.86 -12.79 3.92
N ILE A 293 0.07 -13.77 3.45
CA ILE A 293 -0.02 -15.09 4.08
C ILE A 293 1.35 -15.79 4.22
N ASP A 294 2.27 -15.47 3.30
CA ASP A 294 3.64 -15.96 3.24
C ASP A 294 4.65 -15.14 4.08
N SER A 295 4.25 -13.98 4.61
CA SER A 295 5.04 -13.12 5.50
C SER A 295 4.33 -12.91 6.83
N CYS A 296 3.72 -11.75 7.08
CA CYS A 296 2.85 -11.50 8.23
C CYS A 296 1.64 -10.67 7.79
N CYS A 297 0.44 -11.16 8.08
CA CYS A 297 -0.82 -10.51 7.72
C CYS A 297 -1.18 -9.39 8.68
N PHE A 298 -0.71 -9.42 9.92
CA PHE A 298 -1.15 -8.51 10.99
C PHE A 298 -0.05 -7.50 11.27
N ILE A 299 -0.12 -6.32 10.67
CA ILE A 299 0.95 -5.32 10.72
C ILE A 299 0.49 -4.09 11.51
N GLU A 300 1.28 -3.72 12.52
CA GLU A 300 1.16 -2.46 13.23
C GLU A 300 1.97 -1.40 12.47
N THR A 301 1.28 -0.51 11.76
CA THR A 301 1.95 0.57 11.01
C THR A 301 2.30 1.75 11.92
N GLN A 302 3.02 2.72 11.36
CA GLN A 302 3.28 4.01 12.00
C GLN A 302 2.37 5.12 11.46
N ASP A 303 1.34 4.77 10.66
CA ASP A 303 0.41 5.75 10.13
C ASP A 303 -0.69 6.07 11.14
N VAL A 304 -1.15 7.32 11.17
CA VAL A 304 -2.29 7.78 11.96
C VAL A 304 -3.43 8.06 11.02
N GLY A 305 -4.63 7.62 11.37
CA GLY A 305 -5.78 7.76 10.51
C GLY A 305 -7.11 7.67 11.22
N ARG A 306 -8.14 7.61 10.40
CA ARG A 306 -9.54 7.44 10.79
C ARG A 306 -10.16 6.39 9.89
N ILE A 307 -11.05 5.58 10.45
CA ILE A 307 -11.81 4.59 9.71
C ILE A 307 -13.28 4.96 9.79
N THR A 308 -13.94 4.89 8.64
CA THR A 308 -15.39 4.88 8.51
C THR A 308 -15.79 3.50 7.94
N THR A 309 -17.08 3.25 7.71
CA THR A 309 -17.58 1.92 7.32
C THR A 309 -16.82 1.29 6.16
N ASP A 310 -16.56 2.04 5.09
CA ASP A 310 -16.03 1.50 3.83
C ASP A 310 -14.72 2.15 3.37
N VAL A 311 -14.24 3.16 4.11
CA VAL A 311 -13.00 3.89 3.76
C VAL A 311 -12.18 4.23 5.00
N PHE A 312 -10.88 4.40 4.80
CA PHE A 312 -9.99 5.00 5.79
C PHE A 312 -9.28 6.23 5.22
N GLU A 313 -8.86 7.12 6.12
CA GLU A 313 -8.11 8.34 5.82
C GLU A 313 -6.75 8.27 6.49
N ILE A 314 -5.71 8.80 5.82
CA ILE A 314 -4.38 9.00 6.42
C ILE A 314 -4.26 10.45 6.85
N ILE A 315 -4.13 10.67 8.15
CA ILE A 315 -4.00 11.99 8.78
C ILE A 315 -2.52 12.37 8.91
N GLY A 316 -1.65 11.39 9.20
CA GLY A 316 -0.23 11.64 9.41
C GLY A 316 0.52 10.37 9.79
N ARG A 317 1.64 10.54 10.50
CA ARG A 317 2.43 9.46 11.06
C ARG A 317 2.68 9.71 12.54
N ILE A 318 2.83 8.63 13.30
CA ILE A 318 3.20 8.69 14.71
C ILE A 318 4.64 9.19 14.77
N ASP A 319 4.85 10.36 15.36
CA ASP A 319 6.18 10.88 15.66
C ASP A 319 6.69 10.32 16.99
N ALA A 320 8.01 10.24 17.17
CA ALA A 320 8.62 9.75 18.40
C ALA A 320 8.32 10.64 19.62
N SER A 321 7.86 11.88 19.40
CA SER A 321 7.35 12.82 20.39
C SER A 321 5.94 12.45 20.88
N ASP A 322 5.09 11.91 20.00
CA ASP A 322 3.70 11.54 20.33
C ASP A 322 3.65 10.42 21.36
N ILE A 323 4.58 9.45 21.27
CA ILE A 323 4.69 8.31 22.20
C ILE A 323 5.17 8.75 23.60
N ARG A 324 5.85 9.89 23.71
CA ARG A 324 6.41 10.40 24.99
C ARG A 324 5.54 11.48 25.63
N GLY A 325 4.47 11.90 24.96
CA GLY A 325 3.78 13.17 25.21
C GLY A 325 2.36 13.05 25.76
N CYS A 326 2.10 12.21 26.77
CA CYS A 326 0.96 12.46 27.66
C CYS A 326 1.32 13.62 28.60
N ASN A 327 1.20 14.85 28.09
CA ASN A 327 0.86 16.07 28.82
C ASN A 327 0.98 17.25 27.86
N LEU A 328 -0.09 17.57 27.13
CA LEU A 328 -0.48 18.94 26.81
C LEU A 328 -1.94 18.90 26.34
N LEU A 329 -2.81 19.41 27.21
CA LEU A 329 -4.23 19.64 26.98
C LEU A 329 -4.45 20.37 25.66
N TYR A 330 -5.22 19.78 24.74
CA TYR A 330 -5.95 20.57 23.74
C TYR A 330 -7.24 21.04 24.43
N ILE A 331 -7.32 22.35 24.70
CA ILE A 331 -8.57 23.09 24.95
C ILE A 331 -9.09 23.57 23.60
#